data_AF-A0A7J6WN06-F1
#
_entry.id   AF-A0A7J6WN06-F1
#
_cell.length_a   1.000
_cell.length_b   1.000
_cell.length_c   1.000
_cell.angle_alpha   90.00
_cell.angle_beta   90.00
_cell.angle_gamma   90.00
#
_symmetry.space_group_name_H-M   'P 1'
#
loop_
_entity.id
_entity.type
_entity.pdbx_description
1 polymer ?
#
loop_
_entity_poly.entity_id
_entity_poly.type
_entity_poly.pdbx_seq_one_letter_code
_entity_poly.pdbx_strand_id
1 'polypeptide(L)'
;MRVEGVAVDDIVVISALSACANLFANKEGELIHSLSIRIGMESYVNLHNALIHMYSRCGHIIALRKLFDAAHILDQISWNSMISGYLKCGSVDEARALFDCMPTKDVGSWSAIISGYAQHDYFTETLALFHEMQLKGIRPDETTLVSVVSACTHLAALDQGKWIHTYIKKNDLKINTVLGTTLIDMYMKCGCVENALEIFQGMGEKGISSWNSIILGLAVNGLVEESLEKFPEMKRCNVAPNEITFIGVLGACPHVGLVHDGWLFFESMVQIHNITPNVKHYGCMVDLLGRTGLLKEAEELIESMPILPDVATWGALLGACKKHRNTQMAERIGKKLIELQPKNDGFHVLLSNVYASKGRLDDVIEIRDIMKHQGVAKIPGCSIIEADGVVHEFLAGDTTHPRMKEIDKMLEGYSPDTNEVTLDIDEEEKETNLYRHSEKLAIAFGMICTSPANTN
;
A
#
# COMPACT_ATOMS: atom_id res chain seq x y z
N MET A 1 19.04 -1.88 -41.92
CA MET A 1 19.37 -0.42 -42.05
C MET A 1 20.59 -0.14 -42.93
N ARG A 2 21.86 -0.20 -42.48
CA ARG A 2 23.03 0.03 -43.37
C ARG A 2 23.22 -1.03 -44.46
N VAL A 3 22.77 -2.26 -44.21
CA VAL A 3 22.84 -3.39 -45.15
C VAL A 3 21.73 -3.33 -46.22
N GLU A 4 20.69 -2.50 -46.01
CA GLU A 4 19.48 -2.44 -46.86
C GLU A 4 19.32 -1.11 -47.61
N GLY A 5 20.30 -0.20 -47.52
CA GLY A 5 20.26 1.08 -48.25
C GLY A 5 19.26 2.11 -47.73
N VAL A 6 18.71 1.92 -46.52
CA VAL A 6 17.83 2.90 -45.87
C VAL A 6 18.66 4.11 -45.42
N ALA A 7 18.35 5.29 -45.93
CA ALA A 7 18.92 6.54 -45.45
C ALA A 7 18.53 6.75 -43.98
N VAL A 8 19.52 6.94 -43.12
CA VAL A 8 19.27 7.22 -41.69
C VAL A 8 18.94 8.71 -41.58
N ASP A 9 17.65 9.01 -41.49
CA ASP A 9 17.11 10.33 -41.20
C ASP A 9 16.73 10.45 -39.71
N ASP A 10 16.27 11.65 -39.33
CA ASP A 10 15.87 11.98 -37.96
C ASP A 10 14.69 11.13 -37.47
N ILE A 11 13.73 10.82 -38.35
CA ILE A 11 12.55 9.98 -38.04
C ILE A 11 12.98 8.57 -37.65
N VAL A 12 13.90 7.98 -38.41
CA VAL A 12 14.44 6.64 -38.13
C VAL A 12 15.15 6.61 -36.78
N VAL A 13 15.97 7.62 -36.48
CA VAL A 13 16.71 7.71 -35.21
C VAL A 13 15.75 7.89 -34.02
N ILE A 14 14.76 8.79 -34.12
CA ILE A 14 13.76 9.02 -33.06
C ILE A 14 12.96 7.74 -32.80
N SER A 15 12.52 7.05 -33.85
CA SER A 15 11.78 5.79 -33.73
C SER A 15 12.61 4.70 -33.04
N ALA A 16 13.89 4.58 -33.40
CA ALA A 16 14.81 3.64 -32.76
C ALA A 16 15.07 3.98 -31.29
N LEU A 17 15.21 5.26 -30.94
CA LEU A 17 15.33 5.71 -29.55
C LEU A 17 14.07 5.43 -28.75
N SER A 18 12.89 5.64 -29.33
CA SER A 18 11.62 5.30 -28.68
C SER A 18 11.50 3.79 -28.43
N ALA A 19 11.95 2.96 -29.38
CA ALA A 19 11.98 1.51 -29.18
C ALA A 19 12.95 1.13 -28.05
N CYS A 20 14.14 1.74 -27.99
CA CYS A 20 15.10 1.51 -26.91
C CYS A 20 14.53 1.92 -25.55
N ALA A 21 13.82 3.06 -25.50
CA ALA A 21 13.16 3.56 -24.29
C ALA A 21 12.08 2.60 -23.77
N ASN A 22 11.32 1.98 -24.68
CA ASN A 22 10.27 1.02 -24.32
C ASN A 22 10.83 -0.35 -23.91
N LEU A 23 11.98 -0.74 -24.46
CA LEU A 23 12.66 -2.01 -24.17
C LEU A 23 13.70 -1.90 -23.06
N PHE A 24 13.93 -0.71 -22.51
CA PHE A 24 15.00 -0.42 -21.55
C PHE A 24 16.40 -0.81 -22.08
N ALA A 25 16.60 -0.67 -23.39
CA ALA A 25 17.80 -1.09 -24.11
C ALA A 25 18.91 -0.02 -24.01
N ASN A 26 19.62 -0.03 -22.89
CA ASN A 26 20.66 0.95 -22.55
C ASN A 26 21.78 1.04 -23.60
N LYS A 27 22.39 -0.11 -23.94
CA LYS A 27 23.59 -0.16 -24.81
C LYS A 27 23.25 0.28 -26.23
N GLU A 28 22.12 -0.20 -26.75
CA GLU A 28 21.61 0.14 -28.06
C GLU A 28 21.26 1.64 -28.13
N GLY A 29 20.65 2.18 -27.08
CA GLY A 29 20.38 3.62 -26.94
C GLY A 29 21.64 4.48 -27.00
N GLU A 30 22.72 4.10 -26.31
CA GLU A 30 24.02 4.80 -26.35
C GLU A 30 24.69 4.74 -27.73
N LEU A 31 24.57 3.60 -28.42
CA LEU A 31 25.09 3.45 -29.78
C LEU A 31 24.33 4.35 -30.76
N ILE A 32 23.01 4.44 -30.63
CA ILE A 32 22.17 5.32 -31.44
C ILE A 32 22.47 6.79 -31.14
N HIS A 33 22.66 7.14 -29.86
CA HIS A 33 23.09 8.48 -29.47
C HIS A 33 24.43 8.85 -30.11
N SER A 34 25.44 7.99 -29.99
CA SER A 34 26.76 8.19 -30.60
C SER A 34 26.68 8.31 -32.13
N LEU A 35 25.80 7.51 -32.77
CA LEU A 35 25.53 7.59 -34.20
C LEU A 35 24.93 8.95 -34.59
N SER A 36 24.00 9.47 -33.80
CA SER A 36 23.32 10.73 -34.07
C SER A 36 24.27 11.94 -34.04
N ILE A 37 25.22 11.95 -33.09
CA ILE A 37 26.31 12.94 -33.03
C ILE A 37 27.18 12.83 -34.29
N ARG A 38 27.58 11.62 -34.67
CA ARG A 38 28.44 11.40 -35.84
C ARG A 38 27.80 11.83 -37.17
N ILE A 39 26.47 11.79 -37.28
CA ILE A 39 25.72 12.24 -38.47
C ILE A 39 25.43 13.76 -38.40
N GLY A 40 25.77 14.43 -37.29
CA GLY A 40 25.58 15.88 -37.12
C GLY A 40 24.15 16.29 -36.80
N MET A 41 23.37 15.41 -36.16
CA MET A 41 21.97 15.65 -35.81
C MET A 41 21.78 16.31 -34.44
N GLU A 42 22.86 16.67 -33.74
CA GLU A 42 22.82 17.19 -32.36
C GLU A 42 22.03 18.49 -32.15
N SER A 43 21.77 19.27 -33.21
CA SER A 43 21.01 20.52 -33.15
C SER A 43 19.49 20.36 -33.27
N TYR A 44 18.99 19.16 -33.60
CA TYR A 44 17.55 18.92 -33.75
C TYR A 44 16.88 18.72 -32.39
N VAL A 45 15.99 19.64 -32.02
CA VAL A 45 15.26 19.63 -30.72
C VAL A 45 14.48 18.32 -30.50
N ASN A 46 13.82 17.80 -31.53
CA ASN A 46 13.04 16.56 -31.42
C ASN A 46 13.92 15.35 -31.11
N LEU A 47 15.12 15.28 -31.70
CA LEU A 47 16.08 14.23 -31.41
C LEU A 47 16.61 14.36 -29.97
N HIS A 48 16.90 15.60 -29.54
CA HIS A 48 17.33 15.87 -28.18
C HIS A 48 16.29 15.41 -27.13
N ASN A 49 15.01 15.73 -27.35
CA ASN A 49 13.91 15.25 -26.52
C ASN A 49 13.77 13.72 -26.53
N ALA A 50 13.95 13.08 -27.69
CA ALA A 50 13.93 11.61 -27.79
C ALA A 50 15.09 10.95 -27.01
N LEU A 51 16.28 11.55 -27.03
CA LEU A 51 17.44 11.09 -26.25
C LEU A 51 17.20 11.26 -24.75
N ILE A 52 16.71 12.44 -24.32
CA ILE A 52 16.31 12.70 -22.94
C ILE A 52 15.28 11.67 -22.47
N HIS A 53 14.23 11.43 -23.26
CA HIS A 53 13.20 10.44 -22.93
C HIS A 53 13.78 9.03 -22.83
N MET A 54 14.65 8.63 -23.76
CA MET A 54 15.30 7.31 -23.75
C MET A 54 16.15 7.11 -22.49
N TYR A 55 17.05 8.04 -22.17
CA TYR A 55 17.89 7.93 -20.97
C TYR A 55 17.09 8.02 -19.67
N SER A 56 16.01 8.81 -19.63
CA SER A 56 15.06 8.84 -18.51
C SER A 56 14.32 7.51 -18.33
N ARG A 57 13.91 6.85 -19.41
CA ARG A 57 13.29 5.51 -19.34
C ARG A 57 14.27 4.45 -18.88
N CYS A 58 15.53 4.54 -19.29
CA CYS A 58 16.54 3.55 -18.95
C CYS A 58 17.28 3.81 -17.61
N GLY A 59 16.94 4.90 -16.90
CA GLY A 59 17.49 5.23 -15.58
C GLY A 59 18.93 5.75 -15.58
N HIS A 60 19.46 6.20 -16.73
CA HIS A 60 20.85 6.62 -16.83
C HIS A 60 21.02 8.12 -16.50
N ILE A 61 20.80 8.47 -15.24
CA ILE A 61 20.65 9.85 -14.77
C ILE A 61 21.84 10.78 -15.11
N ILE A 62 23.06 10.26 -15.14
CA ILE A 62 24.27 11.05 -15.47
C ILE A 62 24.24 11.49 -16.94
N ALA A 63 23.85 10.60 -17.86
CA ALA A 63 23.76 10.93 -19.28
C ALA A 63 22.58 11.87 -19.55
N LEU A 64 21.45 11.60 -18.89
CA LEU A 64 20.28 12.46 -18.92
C LEU A 64 20.61 13.88 -18.45
N ARG A 65 21.35 14.03 -17.33
CA ARG A 65 21.76 15.34 -16.81
C ARG A 65 22.67 16.10 -17.76
N LYS A 66 23.66 15.42 -18.34
CA LYS A 66 24.55 16.02 -19.33
C LYS A 66 23.80 16.53 -20.55
N LEU A 67 22.82 15.77 -21.05
CA LEU A 67 21.98 16.19 -22.17
C LEU A 67 21.15 17.41 -21.79
N PHE A 68 20.49 17.37 -20.63
CA PHE A 68 19.67 18.45 -20.14
C PHE A 68 20.46 19.76 -19.96
N ASP A 69 21.64 19.71 -19.36
CA ASP A 69 22.50 20.88 -19.13
C ASP A 69 23.13 21.41 -20.44
N ALA A 70 23.30 20.56 -21.45
CA ALA A 70 23.82 20.95 -22.77
C ALA A 70 22.76 21.53 -23.71
N ALA A 71 21.48 21.44 -23.36
CA ALA A 71 20.38 21.90 -24.21
C ALA A 71 20.35 23.44 -24.30
N HIS A 72 20.30 23.98 -25.52
CA HIS A 72 20.14 25.42 -25.73
C HIS A 72 18.68 25.89 -25.56
N ILE A 73 17.72 24.99 -25.77
CA ILE A 73 16.28 25.24 -25.62
C ILE A 73 15.71 24.03 -24.89
N LEU A 74 15.14 24.28 -23.71
CA LEU A 74 14.43 23.27 -22.92
C LEU A 74 12.93 23.56 -23.03
N ASP A 75 12.17 22.57 -23.51
CA ASP A 75 10.71 22.63 -23.51
C ASP A 75 10.12 21.82 -22.35
N GLN A 76 8.79 21.87 -22.19
CA GLN A 76 8.11 21.16 -21.10
C GLN A 76 8.38 19.66 -21.12
N ILE A 77 8.59 19.05 -22.29
CA ILE A 77 8.87 17.62 -22.44
C ILE A 77 10.27 17.31 -21.88
N SER A 78 11.26 18.16 -22.15
CA SER A 78 12.61 18.01 -21.59
C SER A 78 12.59 18.06 -20.05
N TRP A 79 11.89 19.05 -19.48
CA TRP A 79 11.74 19.20 -18.01
C TRP A 79 11.01 18.02 -17.38
N ASN A 80 9.84 17.63 -17.92
CA ASN A 80 9.03 16.52 -17.39
C ASN A 80 9.78 15.19 -17.47
N SER A 81 10.55 14.97 -18.54
CA SER A 81 11.38 13.76 -18.71
C SER A 81 12.53 13.71 -17.70
N MET A 82 13.12 14.86 -17.38
CA MET A 82 14.18 14.97 -16.37
C MET A 82 13.66 14.71 -14.96
N ILE A 83 12.52 15.32 -14.59
CA ILE A 83 11.82 15.08 -13.33
C ILE A 83 11.49 13.58 -13.20
N SER A 84 10.90 12.98 -14.23
CA SER A 84 10.59 11.55 -14.27
C SER A 84 11.83 10.65 -14.16
N GLY A 85 12.98 11.12 -14.67
CA GLY A 85 14.25 10.40 -14.59
C GLY A 85 14.78 10.35 -13.16
N TYR A 86 14.78 11.49 -12.45
CA TYR A 86 15.18 11.56 -11.04
C TYR A 86 14.26 10.73 -10.14
N LEU A 87 12.94 10.83 -10.34
CA LEU A 87 11.96 10.03 -9.60
C LEU A 87 12.24 8.53 -9.76
N LYS A 88 12.49 8.02 -10.97
CA LYS A 88 12.82 6.59 -11.18
C LYS A 88 14.11 6.15 -10.49
N CYS A 89 15.04 7.07 -10.23
CA CYS A 89 16.27 6.79 -9.51
C CYS A 89 16.12 6.91 -7.98
N GLY A 90 14.92 7.24 -7.47
CA GLY A 90 14.66 7.50 -6.05
C GLY A 90 15.14 8.88 -5.57
N SER A 91 15.61 9.74 -6.47
CA SER A 91 16.10 11.10 -6.20
C SER A 91 14.93 12.10 -6.17
N VAL A 92 14.03 11.94 -5.20
CA VAL A 92 12.78 12.70 -5.10
C VAL A 92 13.03 14.19 -4.82
N ASP A 93 14.06 14.51 -4.02
CA ASP A 93 14.43 15.89 -3.69
C ASP A 93 14.96 16.64 -4.91
N GLU A 94 15.79 16.02 -5.74
CA GLU A 94 16.28 16.61 -6.98
C GLU A 94 15.14 16.80 -8.00
N ALA A 95 14.20 15.85 -8.06
CA ALA A 95 13.01 15.98 -8.89
C ALA A 95 12.15 17.18 -8.45
N ARG A 96 11.99 17.39 -7.14
CA ARG A 96 11.28 18.54 -6.57
C ARG A 96 11.97 19.85 -6.89
N ALA A 97 13.28 19.93 -6.68
CA ALA A 97 14.05 21.14 -6.95
C ALA A 97 13.95 21.55 -8.43
N LEU A 98 14.00 20.59 -9.36
CA LEU A 98 13.79 20.87 -10.78
C LEU A 98 12.36 21.29 -11.10
N PHE A 99 11.37 20.63 -10.52
CA PHE A 99 9.98 21.03 -10.67
C PHE A 99 9.79 22.48 -10.24
N ASP A 100 10.30 22.87 -9.06
CA ASP A 100 10.18 24.23 -8.55
C ASP A 100 10.85 25.25 -9.48
N CYS A 101 12.02 24.93 -10.05
CA CYS A 101 12.75 25.77 -11.00
C CYS A 101 12.09 25.86 -12.40
N MET A 102 11.13 25.00 -12.71
CA MET A 102 10.51 24.94 -14.04
C MET A 102 9.73 26.25 -14.33
N PRO A 103 10.06 26.97 -15.45
CA PRO A 103 9.49 28.30 -15.74
C PRO A 103 7.96 28.31 -15.90
N THR A 104 7.42 27.29 -16.55
CA THR A 104 5.97 27.08 -16.75
C THR A 104 5.65 25.64 -16.45
N LYS A 105 4.63 25.38 -15.63
CA LYS A 105 4.20 24.03 -15.25
C LYS A 105 2.85 23.74 -15.89
N ASP A 106 2.75 22.67 -16.65
CA ASP A 106 1.50 22.22 -17.28
C ASP A 106 0.90 21.03 -16.53
N VAL A 107 -0.24 20.52 -17.00
CA VAL A 107 -0.89 19.34 -16.41
C VAL A 107 0.08 18.15 -16.38
N GLY A 108 0.90 17.97 -17.42
CA GLY A 108 1.91 16.92 -17.49
C GLY A 108 2.96 17.03 -16.39
N SER A 109 3.48 18.24 -16.11
CA SER A 109 4.45 18.48 -15.03
C SER A 109 3.87 18.13 -13.67
N TRP A 110 2.63 18.55 -13.39
CA TRP A 110 1.95 18.26 -12.13
C TRP A 110 1.65 16.78 -11.97
N SER A 111 1.13 16.13 -13.02
CA SER A 111 0.85 14.71 -13.04
C SER A 111 2.12 13.90 -12.77
N ALA A 112 3.25 14.26 -13.41
CA ALA A 112 4.54 13.58 -13.21
C ALA A 112 5.05 13.67 -11.77
N ILE A 113 5.03 14.87 -11.15
CA ILE A 113 5.53 15.03 -9.78
C ILE A 113 4.60 14.36 -8.76
N ILE A 114 3.28 14.49 -8.91
CA ILE A 114 2.28 13.89 -8.00
C ILE A 114 2.36 12.36 -8.06
N SER A 115 2.36 11.78 -9.26
CA SER A 115 2.50 10.33 -9.42
C SER A 115 3.85 9.82 -8.91
N GLY A 116 4.91 10.57 -9.13
CA GLY A 116 6.26 10.23 -8.65
C GLY A 116 6.35 10.13 -7.13
N TYR A 117 5.77 11.11 -6.44
CA TYR A 117 5.69 11.13 -4.98
C TYR A 117 4.86 9.96 -4.44
N ALA A 118 3.68 9.72 -5.03
CA ALA A 118 2.82 8.61 -4.65
C ALA A 118 3.50 7.24 -4.83
N GLN A 119 4.32 7.07 -5.88
CA GLN A 119 5.07 5.82 -6.13
C GLN A 119 6.22 5.58 -5.14
N HIS A 120 6.65 6.62 -4.41
CA HIS A 120 7.70 6.55 -3.40
C HIS A 120 7.14 6.68 -1.98
N ASP A 121 5.84 6.42 -1.80
CA ASP A 121 5.13 6.42 -0.53
C ASP A 121 5.09 7.77 0.20
N TYR A 122 5.38 8.89 -0.49
CA TYR A 122 5.24 10.26 0.03
C TYR A 122 3.78 10.73 -0.09
N PHE A 123 2.87 10.05 0.59
CA PHE A 123 1.42 10.26 0.42
C PHE A 123 0.94 11.63 0.93
N THR A 124 1.49 12.12 2.04
CA THR A 124 1.11 13.44 2.61
C THR A 124 1.50 14.57 1.66
N GLU A 125 2.71 14.51 1.11
CA GLU A 125 3.23 15.45 0.14
C GLU A 125 2.50 15.34 -1.21
N THR A 126 2.05 14.13 -1.59
CA THR A 126 1.17 13.92 -2.76
C THR A 126 -0.12 14.74 -2.63
N LEU A 127 -0.77 14.70 -1.46
CA LEU A 127 -1.97 15.50 -1.20
C LEU A 127 -1.67 17.01 -1.18
N ALA A 128 -0.52 17.41 -0.61
CA ALA A 128 -0.10 18.81 -0.60
C ALA A 128 0.18 19.37 -2.01
N LEU A 129 0.86 18.59 -2.87
CA LEU A 129 1.10 18.93 -4.28
C LEU A 129 -0.21 19.04 -5.06
N PHE A 130 -1.16 18.13 -4.82
CA PHE A 130 -2.47 18.19 -5.43
C PHE A 130 -3.24 19.45 -5.02
N HIS A 131 -3.21 19.82 -3.74
CA HIS A 131 -3.80 21.06 -3.28
C HIS A 131 -3.12 22.29 -3.92
N GLU A 132 -1.79 22.29 -4.06
CA GLU A 132 -1.07 23.36 -4.78
C GLU A 132 -1.49 23.47 -6.25
N MET A 133 -1.64 22.34 -6.95
CA MET A 133 -2.14 22.28 -8.33
C MET A 133 -3.52 22.93 -8.46
N GLN A 134 -4.42 22.64 -7.52
CA GLN A 134 -5.78 23.18 -7.48
C GLN A 134 -5.81 24.69 -7.23
N LEU A 135 -4.99 25.18 -6.28
CA LEU A 135 -4.87 26.62 -6.00
C LEU A 135 -4.39 27.41 -7.22
N LYS A 136 -3.61 26.79 -8.11
CA LYS A 136 -3.19 27.38 -9.38
C LYS A 136 -4.21 27.25 -10.51
N GLY A 137 -5.38 26.67 -10.22
CA GLY A 137 -6.47 26.49 -11.20
C GLY A 137 -6.17 25.47 -12.29
N ILE A 138 -5.17 24.61 -12.09
CA ILE A 138 -4.77 23.59 -13.07
C ILE A 138 -5.64 22.35 -12.84
N ARG A 139 -6.33 21.90 -13.89
CA ARG A 139 -7.25 20.77 -13.79
C ARG A 139 -6.46 19.45 -13.75
N PRO A 140 -6.63 18.61 -12.72
CA PRO A 140 -6.03 17.28 -12.68
C PRO A 140 -6.55 16.40 -13.82
N ASP A 141 -5.65 15.61 -14.39
CA ASP A 141 -5.98 14.53 -15.31
C ASP A 141 -6.26 13.22 -14.56
N GLU A 142 -6.63 12.18 -15.29
CA GLU A 142 -6.96 10.88 -14.72
C GLU A 142 -5.80 10.27 -13.92
N THR A 143 -4.58 10.34 -14.45
CA THR A 143 -3.36 9.82 -13.80
C THR A 143 -3.11 10.52 -12.46
N THR A 144 -3.30 11.84 -12.42
CA THR A 144 -3.24 12.63 -11.19
C THR A 144 -4.29 12.14 -10.19
N LEU A 145 -5.54 11.98 -10.62
CA LEU A 145 -6.63 11.54 -9.74
C LEU A 145 -6.39 10.15 -9.16
N VAL A 146 -5.92 9.18 -9.97
CA VAL A 146 -5.56 7.84 -9.48
C VAL A 146 -4.48 7.92 -8.40
N SER A 147 -3.45 8.72 -8.63
CA SER A 147 -2.33 8.89 -7.68
C SER A 147 -2.78 9.49 -6.36
N VAL A 148 -3.65 10.51 -6.42
CA VAL A 148 -4.16 11.21 -5.24
C VAL A 148 -5.16 10.33 -4.47
N VAL A 149 -6.04 9.60 -5.17
CA VAL A 149 -6.94 8.63 -4.51
C VAL A 149 -6.13 7.52 -3.84
N SER A 150 -5.06 7.03 -4.47
CA SER A 150 -4.15 6.07 -3.84
C SER A 150 -3.51 6.64 -2.56
N ALA A 151 -3.06 7.90 -2.58
CA ALA A 151 -2.57 8.55 -1.37
C ALA A 151 -3.65 8.65 -0.28
N CYS A 152 -4.90 8.96 -0.65
CA CYS A 152 -6.02 8.97 0.29
C CYS A 152 -6.25 7.58 0.90
N THR A 153 -6.14 6.51 0.11
CA THR A 153 -6.25 5.13 0.57
C THR A 153 -5.22 4.80 1.66
N HIS A 154 -3.96 5.20 1.46
CA HIS A 154 -2.89 4.91 2.41
C HIS A 154 -2.95 5.76 3.69
N LEU A 155 -3.50 6.97 3.59
CA LEU A 155 -3.68 7.88 4.73
C LEU A 155 -5.04 7.74 5.42
N ALA A 156 -5.91 6.83 4.95
CA ALA A 156 -7.30 6.73 5.36
C ALA A 156 -8.06 8.08 5.29
N ALA A 157 -7.74 8.90 4.28
CA ALA A 157 -8.29 10.24 4.07
C ALA A 157 -9.64 10.18 3.31
N LEU A 158 -10.70 9.78 4.00
CA LEU A 158 -12.05 9.61 3.46
C LEU A 158 -12.69 10.91 2.95
N ASP A 159 -12.52 12.03 3.64
CA ASP A 159 -13.15 13.30 3.26
C ASP A 159 -12.50 13.85 2.00
N GLN A 160 -11.17 13.80 1.92
CA GLN A 160 -10.45 14.12 0.69
C GLN A 160 -10.86 13.18 -0.46
N GLY A 161 -10.99 11.88 -0.18
CA GLY A 161 -11.49 10.90 -1.15
C GLY A 161 -12.90 11.21 -1.66
N LYS A 162 -13.84 11.60 -0.78
CA LYS A 162 -15.20 12.04 -1.13
C LYS A 162 -15.20 13.33 -1.93
N TRP A 163 -14.32 14.28 -1.59
CA TRP A 163 -14.15 15.50 -2.34
C TRP A 163 -13.71 15.21 -3.77
N ILE A 164 -12.73 14.31 -3.96
CA ILE A 164 -12.24 13.89 -5.29
C ILE A 164 -13.36 13.21 -6.08
N HIS A 165 -14.10 12.29 -5.46
CA HIS A 165 -15.23 11.64 -6.10
C HIS A 165 -16.32 12.65 -6.54
N THR A 166 -16.60 13.66 -5.70
CA THR A 166 -17.51 14.76 -6.05
C THR A 166 -16.96 15.62 -7.19
N TYR A 167 -15.66 15.90 -7.19
CA TYR A 167 -14.99 16.64 -8.26
C TYR A 167 -15.10 15.90 -9.60
N ILE A 168 -14.90 14.58 -9.61
CA ILE A 168 -15.07 13.72 -10.81
C ILE A 168 -16.50 13.86 -11.35
N LYS A 169 -17.51 13.72 -10.48
CA LYS A 169 -18.92 13.85 -10.85
C LYS A 169 -19.26 15.26 -11.39
N LYS A 170 -18.78 16.33 -10.76
CA LYS A 170 -19.08 17.72 -11.16
C LYS A 170 -18.41 18.16 -12.47
N ASN A 171 -17.32 17.52 -12.87
CA ASN A 171 -16.57 17.86 -14.08
C ASN A 171 -16.82 16.86 -15.22
N ASP A 172 -17.84 16.00 -15.10
CA ASP A 172 -18.19 14.97 -16.09
C ASP A 172 -17.00 14.10 -16.51
N LEU A 173 -16.08 13.84 -15.57
CA LEU A 173 -14.93 12.99 -15.81
C LEU A 173 -15.36 11.53 -15.82
N LYS A 174 -15.06 10.83 -16.92
CA LYS A 174 -15.42 9.42 -17.06
C LYS A 174 -14.61 8.56 -16.08
N ILE A 175 -15.29 7.88 -15.18
CA ILE A 175 -14.69 6.84 -14.35
C ILE A 175 -14.44 5.62 -15.23
N ASN A 176 -13.17 5.40 -15.58
CA ASN A 176 -12.77 4.18 -16.27
C ASN A 176 -12.47 3.05 -15.26
N THR A 177 -12.06 1.90 -15.76
CA THR A 177 -11.82 0.71 -14.92
C THR A 177 -10.74 0.95 -13.87
N VAL A 178 -9.67 1.70 -14.19
CA VAL A 178 -8.56 1.96 -13.27
C VAL A 178 -8.97 2.90 -12.15
N LEU A 179 -9.53 4.06 -12.50
CA LEU A 179 -9.99 5.05 -11.52
C LEU A 179 -11.13 4.49 -10.66
N GLY A 180 -12.08 3.76 -11.27
CA GLY A 180 -13.17 3.11 -10.55
C GLY A 180 -12.67 2.07 -9.54
N THR A 181 -11.73 1.21 -9.93
CA THR A 181 -11.11 0.24 -9.02
C THR A 181 -10.37 0.93 -7.88
N THR A 182 -9.65 2.02 -8.17
CA THR A 182 -8.90 2.78 -7.15
C THR A 182 -9.83 3.45 -6.14
N LEU A 183 -10.95 4.02 -6.60
CA LEU A 183 -11.97 4.59 -5.71
C LEU A 183 -12.66 3.52 -4.85
N ILE A 184 -12.95 2.35 -5.41
CA ILE A 184 -13.51 1.21 -4.66
C ILE A 184 -12.55 0.80 -3.54
N ASP A 185 -11.27 0.61 -3.84
CA ASP A 185 -10.25 0.23 -2.84
C ASP A 185 -10.14 1.29 -1.73
N MET A 186 -10.12 2.58 -2.10
CA MET A 186 -10.11 3.70 -1.16
C MET A 186 -11.32 3.66 -0.21
N TYR A 187 -12.53 3.59 -0.76
CA TYR A 187 -13.75 3.58 0.05
C TYR A 187 -13.85 2.33 0.94
N MET A 188 -13.47 1.16 0.43
CA MET A 188 -13.46 -0.08 1.21
C MET A 188 -12.48 0.00 2.38
N LYS A 189 -11.26 0.51 2.18
CA LYS A 189 -10.26 0.66 3.26
C LYS A 189 -10.61 1.77 4.25
N CYS A 190 -11.36 2.79 3.82
CA CYS A 190 -11.89 3.82 4.70
C CYS A 190 -13.22 3.42 5.38
N GLY A 191 -13.69 2.18 5.20
CA GLY A 191 -14.90 1.66 5.83
C GLY A 191 -16.23 2.20 5.28
N CYS A 192 -16.23 2.89 4.13
CA CYS A 192 -17.43 3.44 3.50
C CYS A 192 -17.93 2.52 2.37
N VAL A 193 -18.45 1.36 2.77
CA VAL A 193 -18.82 0.26 1.88
C VAL A 193 -19.88 0.67 0.86
N GLU A 194 -20.85 1.50 1.26
CA GLU A 194 -21.97 1.90 0.41
C GLU A 194 -21.50 2.66 -0.84
N ASN A 195 -20.57 3.61 -0.67
CA ASN A 195 -20.01 4.38 -1.78
C ASN A 195 -19.17 3.49 -2.71
N ALA A 196 -18.43 2.53 -2.14
CA ALA A 196 -17.69 1.55 -2.95
C ALA A 196 -18.63 0.70 -3.82
N LEU A 197 -19.74 0.24 -3.25
CA LEU A 197 -20.76 -0.54 -3.96
C LEU A 197 -21.49 0.31 -5.01
N GLU A 198 -21.80 1.58 -4.74
CA GLU A 198 -22.38 2.51 -5.73
C GLU A 198 -21.48 2.63 -6.96
N ILE A 199 -20.18 2.86 -6.76
CA ILE A 199 -19.20 2.97 -7.85
C ILE A 199 -19.13 1.66 -8.62
N PHE A 200 -18.97 0.54 -7.91
CA PHE A 200 -18.88 -0.77 -8.54
C PHE A 200 -20.11 -1.05 -9.41
N GLN A 201 -21.32 -0.83 -8.89
CA GLN A 201 -22.56 -1.01 -9.65
C GLN A 201 -22.61 -0.10 -10.88
N GLY A 202 -22.22 1.17 -10.73
CA GLY A 202 -22.17 2.17 -11.81
C GLY A 202 -21.11 1.93 -12.90
N MET A 203 -20.11 1.07 -12.67
CA MET A 203 -19.11 0.73 -13.67
C MET A 203 -19.73 -0.06 -14.84
N GLY A 204 -19.58 0.47 -16.07
CA GLY A 204 -20.05 -0.19 -17.29
C GLY A 204 -19.30 -1.49 -17.62
N GLU A 205 -18.00 -1.53 -17.34
CA GLU A 205 -17.16 -2.73 -17.46
C GLU A 205 -16.46 -2.99 -16.13
N LYS A 206 -16.66 -4.19 -15.57
CA LYS A 206 -16.10 -4.62 -14.28
C LYS A 206 -14.98 -5.63 -14.53
N GLY A 207 -13.73 -5.14 -14.50
CA GLY A 207 -12.55 -5.99 -14.63
C GLY A 207 -12.26 -6.80 -13.37
N ILE A 208 -11.39 -7.80 -13.48
CA ILE A 208 -10.99 -8.69 -12.37
C ILE A 208 -10.51 -7.92 -11.13
N SER A 209 -9.78 -6.82 -11.31
CA SER A 209 -9.30 -5.99 -10.20
C SER A 209 -10.43 -5.34 -9.39
N SER A 210 -11.50 -4.91 -10.06
CA SER A 210 -12.68 -4.33 -9.37
C SER A 210 -13.44 -5.38 -8.55
N TRP A 211 -13.59 -6.59 -9.09
CA TRP A 211 -14.18 -7.72 -8.35
C TRP A 211 -13.34 -8.10 -7.13
N ASN A 212 -12.02 -8.19 -7.31
CA ASN A 212 -11.09 -8.50 -6.22
C ASN A 212 -11.14 -7.42 -5.12
N SER A 213 -11.24 -6.15 -5.49
CA SER A 213 -11.35 -5.03 -4.53
C SER A 213 -12.63 -5.11 -3.71
N ILE A 214 -13.77 -5.50 -4.33
CA ILE A 214 -15.03 -5.70 -3.62
C ILE A 214 -14.99 -6.93 -2.72
N ILE A 215 -14.54 -8.09 -3.21
CA ILE A 215 -14.48 -9.34 -2.42
C ILE A 215 -13.60 -9.13 -1.18
N LEU A 216 -12.39 -8.58 -1.37
CA LEU A 216 -11.48 -8.32 -0.27
C LEU A 216 -12.02 -7.22 0.66
N GLY A 217 -12.54 -6.13 0.09
CA GLY A 217 -13.08 -5.00 0.83
C GLY A 217 -14.26 -5.38 1.74
N LEU A 218 -15.20 -6.17 1.24
CA LEU A 218 -16.34 -6.66 2.03
C LEU A 218 -15.86 -7.58 3.17
N ALA A 219 -14.88 -8.45 2.91
CA ALA A 219 -14.34 -9.36 3.92
C ALA A 219 -13.69 -8.59 5.09
N VAL A 220 -12.84 -7.60 4.80
CA VAL A 220 -12.15 -6.82 5.85
C VAL A 220 -13.10 -5.94 6.65
N ASN A 221 -14.22 -5.53 6.06
CA ASN A 221 -15.29 -4.79 6.74
C ASN A 221 -16.28 -5.69 7.50
N GLY A 222 -16.00 -7.00 7.60
CA GLY A 222 -16.83 -7.96 8.34
C GLY A 222 -18.08 -8.43 7.60
N LEU A 223 -18.31 -7.99 6.37
CA LEU A 223 -19.43 -8.39 5.51
C LEU A 223 -19.08 -9.68 4.73
N VAL A 224 -18.81 -10.74 5.48
CA VAL A 224 -18.25 -12.00 4.95
C VAL A 224 -19.23 -12.71 4.02
N GLU A 225 -20.51 -12.75 4.36
CA GLU A 225 -21.53 -13.36 3.52
C GLU A 225 -21.61 -12.67 2.15
N GLU A 226 -21.71 -11.33 2.14
CA GLU A 226 -21.72 -10.54 0.90
C GLU A 226 -20.42 -10.72 0.11
N SER A 227 -19.25 -10.77 0.77
CA SER A 227 -17.96 -11.03 0.13
C SER A 227 -17.97 -12.38 -0.62
N LEU A 228 -18.41 -13.45 0.04
CA LEU A 228 -18.43 -14.79 -0.56
C LEU A 228 -19.49 -14.93 -1.65
N GLU A 229 -20.60 -14.19 -1.59
CA GLU A 229 -21.61 -14.13 -2.65
C GLU A 229 -21.09 -13.47 -3.95
N LYS A 230 -20.11 -12.55 -3.84
CA LYS A 230 -19.51 -11.91 -5.03
C LYS A 230 -18.69 -12.87 -5.87
N PHE A 231 -18.15 -13.94 -5.29
CA PHE A 231 -17.38 -14.95 -6.04
C PHE A 231 -18.21 -15.71 -7.10
N PRO A 232 -19.37 -16.31 -6.80
CA PRO A 232 -20.23 -16.89 -7.83
C PRO A 232 -20.81 -15.83 -8.77
N GLU A 233 -21.09 -14.61 -8.31
CA GLU A 233 -21.55 -13.51 -9.17
C GLU A 233 -20.51 -13.14 -10.24
N MET A 234 -19.25 -13.00 -9.84
CA MET A 234 -18.10 -12.77 -10.73
C MET A 234 -18.03 -13.82 -11.84
N LYS A 235 -18.19 -15.11 -11.48
CA LYS A 235 -18.21 -16.22 -12.44
C LYS A 235 -19.40 -16.16 -13.40
N ARG A 236 -20.60 -15.77 -12.92
CA ARG A 236 -21.77 -15.56 -13.79
C ARG A 236 -21.56 -14.42 -14.78
N CYS A 237 -20.74 -13.45 -14.44
CA CYS A 237 -20.33 -12.37 -15.33
C CYS A 237 -19.17 -12.76 -16.28
N ASN A 238 -18.81 -14.05 -16.36
CA ASN A 238 -17.72 -14.59 -17.17
C ASN A 238 -16.34 -13.99 -16.85
N VAL A 239 -16.14 -13.50 -15.62
CA VAL A 239 -14.82 -13.05 -15.16
C VAL A 239 -14.14 -14.21 -14.44
N ALA A 240 -13.02 -14.68 -14.98
CA ALA A 240 -12.27 -15.80 -14.41
C ALA A 240 -11.57 -15.38 -13.11
N PRO A 241 -11.71 -16.13 -12.00
CA PRO A 241 -10.95 -15.91 -10.78
C PRO A 241 -9.44 -16.01 -11.01
N ASN A 242 -8.65 -15.22 -10.27
CA ASN A 242 -7.20 -15.34 -10.21
C ASN A 242 -6.70 -15.57 -8.77
N GLU A 243 -5.38 -15.61 -8.61
CA GLU A 243 -4.71 -15.71 -7.30
C GLU A 243 -5.22 -14.69 -6.28
N ILE A 244 -5.45 -13.43 -6.68
CA ILE A 244 -5.92 -12.39 -5.77
C ILE A 244 -7.38 -12.64 -5.37
N THR A 245 -8.22 -13.15 -6.27
CA THR A 245 -9.60 -13.55 -5.94
C THR A 245 -9.62 -14.59 -4.83
N PHE A 246 -8.73 -15.59 -4.90
CA PHE A 246 -8.65 -16.65 -3.90
C PHE A 246 -8.10 -16.17 -2.56
N ILE A 247 -7.15 -15.22 -2.55
CA ILE A 247 -6.77 -14.53 -1.31
C ILE A 247 -7.99 -13.85 -0.67
N GLY A 248 -8.85 -13.21 -1.46
CA GLY A 248 -10.07 -12.54 -0.98
C GLY A 248 -11.04 -13.51 -0.29
N VAL A 249 -11.45 -14.59 -0.98
CA VAL A 249 -12.43 -15.54 -0.40
C VAL A 249 -11.84 -16.36 0.75
N LEU A 250 -10.58 -16.78 0.67
CA LEU A 250 -9.91 -17.50 1.75
C LEU A 250 -9.67 -16.60 2.96
N GLY A 251 -9.35 -15.33 2.74
CA GLY A 251 -9.19 -14.33 3.80
C GLY A 251 -10.51 -13.95 4.49
N ALA A 252 -11.66 -14.16 3.84
CA ALA A 252 -12.97 -13.94 4.44
C ALA A 252 -13.35 -15.04 5.45
N CYS A 253 -13.00 -16.29 5.18
CA CYS A 253 -13.33 -17.45 6.04
C CYS A 253 -12.86 -17.32 7.50
N PRO A 254 -11.64 -16.85 7.84
CA PRO A 254 -11.17 -16.69 9.21
C PRO A 254 -12.05 -15.80 10.10
N HIS A 255 -12.79 -14.84 9.52
CA HIS A 255 -13.60 -13.89 10.30
C HIS A 255 -14.84 -14.55 10.92
N VAL A 256 -15.38 -15.59 10.30
CA VAL A 256 -16.57 -16.34 10.79
C VAL A 256 -16.22 -17.79 11.16
N GLY A 257 -14.98 -18.22 10.89
CA GLY A 257 -14.52 -19.58 11.20
C GLY A 257 -15.03 -20.66 10.23
N LEU A 258 -15.21 -20.30 8.95
CA LEU A 258 -15.70 -21.21 7.91
C LEU A 258 -14.61 -22.18 7.42
N VAL A 259 -14.19 -23.12 8.28
CA VAL A 259 -13.10 -24.07 7.98
C VAL A 259 -13.39 -24.92 6.75
N HIS A 260 -14.63 -25.45 6.64
CA HIS A 260 -15.03 -26.29 5.52
C HIS A 260 -15.00 -25.53 4.19
N ASP A 261 -15.61 -24.33 4.14
CA ASP A 261 -15.63 -23.51 2.93
C ASP A 261 -14.21 -23.05 2.54
N GLY A 262 -13.36 -22.74 3.52
CA GLY A 262 -11.96 -22.42 3.27
C GLY A 262 -11.23 -23.54 2.53
N TRP A 263 -11.39 -24.79 2.96
CA TRP A 263 -10.83 -25.94 2.25
C TRP A 263 -11.46 -26.15 0.87
N LEU A 264 -12.78 -26.00 0.74
CA LEU A 264 -13.45 -26.08 -0.57
C LEU A 264 -12.90 -25.04 -1.56
N PHE A 265 -12.71 -23.79 -1.13
CA PHE A 265 -12.12 -22.76 -1.97
C PHE A 265 -10.67 -23.10 -2.32
N PHE A 266 -9.86 -23.53 -1.34
CA PHE A 266 -8.45 -23.88 -1.55
C PHE A 266 -8.30 -25.05 -2.55
N GLU A 267 -9.12 -26.09 -2.43
CA GLU A 267 -9.13 -27.22 -3.37
C GLU A 267 -9.63 -26.80 -4.76
N SER A 268 -10.71 -26.01 -4.82
CA SER A 268 -11.25 -25.52 -6.10
C SER A 268 -10.25 -24.67 -6.87
N MET A 269 -9.44 -23.87 -6.17
CA MET A 269 -8.37 -23.07 -6.76
C MET A 269 -7.41 -23.93 -7.57
N VAL A 270 -7.00 -25.08 -7.03
CA VAL A 270 -6.06 -25.99 -7.67
C VAL A 270 -6.74 -26.83 -8.73
N GLN A 271 -7.86 -27.49 -8.38
CA GLN A 271 -8.46 -28.54 -9.21
C GLN A 271 -9.33 -27.98 -10.35
N ILE A 272 -10.04 -26.87 -10.10
CA ILE A 272 -11.00 -26.31 -11.05
C ILE A 272 -10.39 -25.12 -11.80
N HIS A 273 -9.68 -24.25 -11.07
CA HIS A 273 -9.14 -23.01 -11.64
C HIS A 273 -7.67 -23.12 -12.07
N ASN A 274 -6.99 -24.24 -11.79
CA ASN A 274 -5.60 -24.48 -12.14
C ASN A 274 -4.65 -23.36 -11.67
N ILE A 275 -4.91 -22.81 -10.48
CA ILE A 275 -4.10 -21.77 -9.84
C ILE A 275 -3.20 -22.44 -8.80
N THR A 276 -1.89 -22.21 -8.92
CA THR A 276 -0.91 -22.72 -7.96
C THR A 276 -0.97 -21.92 -6.66
N PRO A 277 -1.12 -22.56 -5.48
CA PRO A 277 -1.11 -21.85 -4.22
C PRO A 277 0.25 -21.20 -3.93
N ASN A 278 0.27 -19.86 -3.88
CA ASN A 278 1.38 -19.09 -3.31
C ASN A 278 1.30 -18.98 -1.77
N VAL A 279 2.32 -18.36 -1.17
CA VAL A 279 2.46 -18.22 0.30
C VAL A 279 1.28 -17.51 0.97
N LYS A 280 0.64 -16.54 0.29
CA LYS A 280 -0.50 -15.79 0.84
C LYS A 280 -1.75 -16.65 1.00
N HIS A 281 -1.99 -17.60 0.09
CA HIS A 281 -3.12 -18.53 0.22
C HIS A 281 -2.93 -19.46 1.43
N TYR A 282 -1.72 -19.99 1.62
CA TYR A 282 -1.39 -20.76 2.82
C TYR A 282 -1.52 -19.91 4.09
N GLY A 283 -1.05 -18.67 4.06
CA GLY A 283 -1.24 -17.72 5.17
C GLY A 283 -2.70 -17.55 5.56
N CYS A 284 -3.62 -17.42 4.59
CA CYS A 284 -5.06 -17.32 4.87
C CYS A 284 -5.62 -18.61 5.51
N MET A 285 -5.20 -19.79 5.02
CA MET A 285 -5.62 -21.07 5.59
C MET A 285 -5.08 -21.30 7.00
N VAL A 286 -3.82 -20.92 7.25
CA VAL A 286 -3.20 -20.98 8.58
C VAL A 286 -3.90 -20.03 9.54
N ASP A 287 -4.27 -18.82 9.11
CA ASP A 287 -5.05 -17.89 9.92
C ASP A 287 -6.45 -18.45 10.24
N LEU A 288 -7.13 -19.06 9.27
CA LEU A 288 -8.42 -19.73 9.47
C LEU A 288 -8.35 -20.86 10.50
N LEU A 289 -7.42 -21.80 10.32
CA LEU A 289 -7.22 -22.94 11.23
C LEU A 289 -6.75 -22.45 12.62
N GLY A 290 -5.85 -21.48 12.64
CA GLY A 290 -5.34 -20.86 13.86
C GLY A 290 -6.44 -20.20 14.68
N ARG A 291 -7.25 -19.32 14.08
CA ARG A 291 -8.32 -18.60 14.79
C ARG A 291 -9.41 -19.52 15.35
N THR A 292 -9.66 -20.64 14.69
CA THR A 292 -10.63 -21.67 15.09
C THR A 292 -10.08 -22.70 16.08
N GLY A 293 -8.78 -22.67 16.37
CA GLY A 293 -8.14 -23.50 17.40
C GLY A 293 -7.54 -24.81 16.89
N LEU A 294 -7.57 -25.04 15.58
CA LEU A 294 -7.00 -26.20 14.90
C LEU A 294 -5.48 -26.03 14.71
N LEU A 295 -4.77 -25.76 15.80
CA LEU A 295 -3.35 -25.36 15.78
C LEU A 295 -2.42 -26.43 15.19
N LYS A 296 -2.71 -27.71 15.44
CA LYS A 296 -1.91 -28.81 14.89
C LYS A 296 -2.07 -28.92 13.38
N GLU A 297 -3.30 -28.85 12.89
CA GLU A 297 -3.59 -28.86 11.45
C GLU A 297 -2.98 -27.63 10.75
N ALA A 298 -3.00 -26.46 11.41
CA ALA A 298 -2.33 -25.28 10.91
C ALA A 298 -0.81 -25.47 10.79
N GLU A 299 -0.18 -26.11 11.77
CA GLU A 299 1.24 -26.44 11.72
C GLU A 299 1.58 -27.48 10.64
N GLU A 300 0.81 -28.57 10.57
CA GLU A 300 0.95 -29.61 9.55
C GLU A 300 0.81 -29.02 8.14
N LEU A 301 -0.12 -28.08 7.95
CA LEU A 301 -0.29 -27.36 6.69
C LEU A 301 0.99 -26.59 6.33
N ILE A 302 1.59 -25.87 7.28
CA ILE A 302 2.86 -25.15 7.05
C ILE A 302 3.98 -26.11 6.67
N GLU A 303 4.10 -27.24 7.35
CA GLU A 303 5.11 -28.26 7.07
C GLU A 303 4.94 -28.92 5.70
N SER A 304 3.70 -29.02 5.22
CA SER A 304 3.35 -29.58 3.90
C SER A 304 3.55 -28.61 2.74
N MET A 305 3.88 -27.34 2.99
CA MET A 305 4.01 -26.33 1.94
C MET A 305 5.13 -26.71 0.94
N PRO A 306 4.87 -26.68 -0.38
CA PRO A 306 5.90 -26.92 -1.40
C PRO A 306 6.85 -25.73 -1.56
N ILE A 307 6.60 -24.64 -0.84
CA ILE A 307 7.30 -23.36 -0.88
C ILE A 307 7.69 -22.96 0.54
N LEU A 308 8.72 -22.13 0.65
CA LEU A 308 9.21 -21.67 1.95
C LEU A 308 8.14 -20.79 2.62
N PRO A 309 7.68 -21.13 3.84
CA PRO A 309 6.68 -20.31 4.52
C PRO A 309 7.27 -18.94 4.87
N ASP A 310 6.47 -17.90 4.68
CA ASP A 310 6.88 -16.55 5.05
C ASP A 310 6.64 -16.27 6.54
N VAL A 311 7.17 -15.13 6.95
CA VAL A 311 7.12 -14.63 8.31
C VAL A 311 5.68 -14.34 8.74
N ALA A 312 4.81 -13.90 7.82
CA ALA A 312 3.40 -13.65 8.10
C ALA A 312 2.65 -14.95 8.45
N THR A 313 2.92 -16.04 7.74
CA THR A 313 2.32 -17.35 7.97
C THR A 313 2.66 -17.90 9.36
N TRP A 314 3.95 -17.87 9.75
CA TRP A 314 4.38 -18.26 11.10
C TRP A 314 3.84 -17.30 12.18
N GLY A 315 3.78 -16.00 11.88
CA GLY A 315 3.24 -14.97 12.77
C GLY A 315 1.75 -15.19 13.08
N ALA A 316 0.95 -15.55 12.07
CA ALA A 316 -0.47 -15.90 12.23
C ALA A 316 -0.64 -17.09 13.18
N LEU A 317 0.16 -18.15 13.00
CA LEU A 317 0.13 -19.31 13.89
C LEU A 317 0.57 -18.95 15.32
N LEU A 318 1.62 -18.14 15.49
CA LEU A 318 2.07 -17.67 16.80
C LEU A 318 0.96 -16.87 17.52
N GLY A 319 0.28 -15.97 16.81
CA GLY A 319 -0.86 -15.22 17.32
C GLY A 319 -2.01 -16.15 17.75
N ALA A 320 -2.32 -17.17 16.95
CA ALA A 320 -3.29 -18.19 17.29
C ALA A 320 -2.89 -19.00 18.54
N CYS A 321 -1.61 -19.37 18.68
CA CYS A 321 -1.12 -20.04 19.88
C CYS A 321 -1.29 -19.18 21.15
N LYS A 322 -1.05 -17.86 21.05
CA LYS A 322 -1.35 -16.92 22.15
C LYS A 322 -2.84 -16.96 22.50
N LYS A 323 -3.72 -16.82 21.51
CA LYS A 323 -5.19 -16.82 21.69
C LYS A 323 -5.69 -18.08 22.39
N HIS A 324 -5.21 -19.24 21.95
CA HIS A 324 -5.63 -20.55 22.47
C HIS A 324 -4.74 -21.08 23.60
N ARG A 325 -3.84 -20.25 24.14
CA ARG A 325 -2.93 -20.56 25.27
C ARG A 325 -2.05 -21.79 25.06
N ASN A 326 -1.70 -22.12 23.81
CA ASN A 326 -0.76 -23.21 23.48
C ASN A 326 0.69 -22.72 23.55
N THR A 327 1.21 -22.65 24.78
CA THR A 327 2.52 -22.04 25.04
C THR A 327 3.71 -22.85 24.52
N GLN A 328 3.59 -24.17 24.44
CA GLN A 328 4.67 -25.03 23.93
C GLN A 328 4.92 -24.78 22.44
N MET A 329 3.84 -24.74 21.64
CA MET A 329 3.93 -24.44 20.22
C MET A 329 4.37 -22.97 19.99
N ALA A 330 3.81 -22.02 20.75
CA ALA A 330 4.20 -20.62 20.69
C ALA A 330 5.69 -20.40 20.96
N GLU A 331 6.27 -21.09 21.95
CA GLU A 331 7.70 -20.99 22.26
C GLU A 331 8.58 -21.48 21.11
N ARG A 332 8.25 -22.65 20.52
CA ARG A 332 9.01 -23.20 19.39
C ARG A 332 8.94 -22.29 18.15
N ILE A 333 7.76 -21.79 17.83
CA ILE A 333 7.56 -20.91 16.67
C ILE A 333 8.20 -19.54 16.90
N GLY A 334 8.04 -18.96 18.10
CA GLY A 334 8.61 -17.66 18.45
C GLY A 334 10.14 -17.66 18.34
N LYS A 335 10.82 -18.69 18.86
CA LYS A 335 12.28 -18.84 18.72
C LYS A 335 12.71 -18.92 17.26
N LYS A 336 12.02 -19.74 16.45
CA LYS A 336 12.26 -19.87 15.01
C LYS A 336 12.09 -18.54 14.26
N LEU A 337 11.05 -17.76 14.59
CA LEU A 337 10.79 -16.45 13.97
C LEU A 337 11.87 -15.42 14.31
N ILE A 338 12.35 -15.40 15.55
CA ILE A 338 13.44 -14.51 15.98
C ILE A 338 14.74 -14.88 15.27
N GLU A 339 15.03 -16.17 15.07
CA GLU A 339 16.20 -16.61 14.29
C GLU A 339 16.11 -16.17 12.81
N LEU A 340 14.92 -16.22 12.21
CA LEU A 340 14.70 -15.82 10.81
C LEU A 340 14.71 -14.30 10.61
N GLN A 341 14.15 -13.54 11.53
CA GLN A 341 14.14 -12.07 11.50
C GLN A 341 14.50 -11.48 12.87
N PRO A 342 15.79 -11.44 13.21
CA PRO A 342 16.25 -10.91 14.50
C PRO A 342 15.88 -9.45 14.72
N LYS A 343 15.70 -8.67 13.65
CA LYS A 343 15.36 -7.24 13.76
C LYS A 343 13.88 -6.93 13.94
N ASN A 344 12.98 -7.93 13.84
CA ASN A 344 11.55 -7.71 13.93
C ASN A 344 11.12 -7.65 15.40
N ASP A 345 10.62 -6.50 15.85
CA ASP A 345 10.20 -6.27 17.24
C ASP A 345 8.94 -7.05 17.61
N GLY A 346 8.00 -7.22 16.67
CA GLY A 346 6.73 -7.91 16.88
C GLY A 346 6.88 -9.36 17.39
N PHE A 347 7.82 -10.14 16.86
CA PHE A 347 8.02 -11.53 17.30
C PHE A 347 8.60 -11.63 18.71
N HIS A 348 9.52 -10.73 19.05
CA HIS A 348 10.06 -10.65 20.40
C HIS A 348 8.96 -10.29 21.40
N VAL A 349 8.13 -9.29 21.06
CA VAL A 349 7.00 -8.88 21.91
C VAL A 349 5.98 -10.00 22.06
N LEU A 350 5.61 -10.70 20.99
CA LEU A 350 4.68 -11.84 21.05
C LEU A 350 5.21 -12.98 21.92
N LEU A 351 6.47 -13.39 21.74
CA LEU A 351 7.08 -14.45 22.54
C LEU A 351 7.24 -14.04 24.01
N SER A 352 7.66 -12.79 24.27
CA SER A 352 7.75 -12.22 25.62
C SER A 352 6.39 -12.24 26.32
N ASN A 353 5.31 -11.87 25.64
CA ASN A 353 3.95 -11.94 26.19
C ASN A 353 3.52 -13.38 26.50
N VAL A 354 3.91 -14.36 25.67
CA VAL A 354 3.64 -15.78 25.93
C VAL A 354 4.34 -16.24 27.22
N TYR A 355 5.61 -15.87 27.44
CA TYR A 355 6.32 -16.17 28.68
C TYR A 355 5.69 -15.48 29.90
N ALA A 356 5.34 -14.20 29.75
CA ALA A 356 4.68 -13.43 30.81
C ALA A 356 3.35 -14.08 31.25
N SER A 357 2.54 -14.58 30.30
CA SER A 357 1.28 -15.29 30.60
C SER A 357 1.43 -16.56 31.44
N LYS A 358 2.65 -17.10 31.54
CA LYS A 358 2.99 -18.28 32.36
C LYS A 358 3.77 -17.93 33.62
N GLY A 359 3.99 -16.65 33.91
CA GLY A 359 4.82 -16.20 35.05
C GLY A 359 6.32 -16.51 34.88
N ARG A 360 6.78 -16.79 33.66
CA ARG A 360 8.19 -17.07 33.35
C ARG A 360 8.96 -15.75 33.17
N LEU A 361 9.21 -15.06 34.28
CA LEU A 361 9.82 -13.71 34.26
C LEU A 361 11.27 -13.72 33.76
N ASP A 362 12.04 -14.77 34.07
CA ASP A 362 13.44 -14.87 33.62
C ASP A 362 13.54 -14.90 32.09
N ASP A 363 12.68 -15.69 31.43
CA ASP A 363 12.62 -15.74 29.96
C ASP A 363 12.12 -14.42 29.35
N VAL A 364 11.23 -13.69 30.03
CA VAL A 364 10.81 -12.34 29.60
C VAL A 364 11.99 -11.38 29.61
N ILE A 365 12.81 -11.42 30.66
CA ILE A 365 14.00 -10.59 30.80
C ILE A 365 15.01 -10.96 29.71
N GLU A 366 15.24 -12.26 29.47
CA GLU A 366 16.12 -12.75 28.40
C GLU A 366 15.72 -12.20 27.02
N ILE A 367 14.43 -12.31 26.66
CA ILE A 367 13.94 -11.76 25.38
C ILE A 367 14.14 -10.24 25.30
N ARG A 368 13.89 -9.51 26.40
CA ARG A 368 14.10 -8.05 26.43
C ARG A 368 15.59 -7.68 26.31
N ASP A 369 16.49 -8.48 26.86
CA ASP A 369 17.92 -8.25 26.74
C ASP A 369 18.43 -8.60 25.34
N ILE A 370 17.90 -9.65 24.70
CA ILE A 370 18.13 -9.93 23.27
C ILE A 370 17.72 -8.72 22.41
N MET A 371 16.53 -8.16 22.65
CA MET A 371 16.07 -6.97 21.94
C MET A 371 17.04 -5.79 22.10
N LYS A 372 17.49 -5.50 23.34
CA LYS A 372 18.48 -4.44 23.59
C LYS A 372 19.80 -4.69 22.87
N HIS A 373 20.33 -5.90 22.94
CA HIS A 373 21.60 -6.26 22.31
C HIS A 373 21.54 -6.19 20.78
N GLN A 374 20.39 -6.50 20.20
CA GLN A 374 20.18 -6.44 18.75
C GLN A 374 19.74 -5.06 18.25
N GLY A 375 19.58 -4.08 19.16
CA GLY A 375 19.10 -2.73 18.82
C GLY A 375 17.65 -2.70 18.36
N VAL A 376 16.86 -3.70 18.74
CA VAL A 376 15.43 -3.82 18.41
C VAL A 376 14.64 -3.06 19.44
N ALA A 377 14.08 -1.92 19.02
CA ALA A 377 13.13 -1.17 19.83
C ALA A 377 11.71 -1.56 19.43
N LYS A 378 10.81 -1.68 20.41
CA LYS A 378 9.38 -1.78 20.16
C LYS A 378 8.92 -0.51 19.42
N ILE A 379 8.43 -0.66 18.20
CA ILE A 379 7.84 0.46 17.47
C ILE A 379 6.45 0.68 18.07
N PRO A 380 6.11 1.89 18.55
CA PRO A 380 4.76 2.18 19.00
C PRO A 380 3.77 1.90 17.87
N GLY A 381 2.65 1.23 18.19
CA GLY A 381 1.56 1.10 17.23
C GLY A 381 1.10 2.48 16.77
N CYS A 382 0.76 2.61 15.49
CA CYS A 382 0.30 3.86 14.91
C CYS A 382 -1.10 3.67 14.34
N SER A 383 -1.95 4.68 14.52
CA SER A 383 -3.27 4.75 13.91
C SER A 383 -3.52 6.16 13.41
N ILE A 384 -4.12 6.25 12.23
CA ILE A 384 -4.30 7.50 11.49
C ILE A 384 -5.80 7.72 11.31
N ILE A 385 -6.26 8.95 11.45
CA ILE A 385 -7.64 9.35 11.22
C ILE A 385 -7.70 10.74 10.59
N GLU A 386 -8.58 10.94 9.61
CA GLU A 386 -8.89 12.26 9.07
C GLU A 386 -10.07 12.89 9.83
N ALA A 387 -9.93 14.15 10.22
CA ALA A 387 -11.01 14.97 10.75
C ALA A 387 -10.90 16.40 10.21
N ASP A 388 -12.02 16.97 9.76
CA ASP A 388 -12.09 18.33 9.21
C ASP A 388 -11.09 18.58 8.06
N GLY A 389 -10.82 17.56 7.24
CA GLY A 389 -9.86 17.62 6.13
C GLY A 389 -8.38 17.63 6.53
N VAL A 390 -8.07 17.31 7.80
CA VAL A 390 -6.71 17.19 8.31
C VAL A 390 -6.48 15.74 8.75
N VAL A 391 -5.35 15.16 8.34
CA VAL A 391 -4.92 13.83 8.75
C VAL A 391 -4.18 13.92 10.09
N HIS A 392 -4.66 13.19 11.09
CA HIS A 392 -4.10 13.12 12.43
C HIS A 392 -3.49 11.74 12.67
N GLU A 393 -2.23 11.73 13.10
CA GLU A 393 -1.51 10.52 13.47
C GLU A 393 -1.48 10.38 15.00
N PHE A 394 -1.81 9.18 15.49
CA PHE A 394 -1.73 8.82 16.90
C PHE A 394 -0.78 7.64 17.10
N LEU A 395 0.23 7.84 17.93
CA LEU A 395 1.13 6.76 18.35
C LEU A 395 0.66 6.15 19.67
N ALA A 396 0.94 4.87 19.89
CA ALA A 396 0.64 4.22 21.16
C ALA A 396 1.44 4.90 22.28
N GLY A 397 0.72 5.38 23.31
CA GLY A 397 1.29 6.19 24.39
C GLY A 397 1.42 7.69 24.10
N ASP A 398 0.94 8.18 22.94
CA ASP A 398 0.99 9.60 22.60
C ASP A 398 0.24 10.47 23.62
N THR A 399 0.81 11.63 23.91
CA THR A 399 0.27 12.68 24.81
C THR A 399 0.35 14.07 24.18
N THR A 400 0.88 14.16 22.96
CA THR A 400 1.30 15.42 22.34
C THR A 400 0.19 16.06 21.51
N HIS A 401 -0.87 15.33 21.19
CA HIS A 401 -1.98 15.84 20.39
C HIS A 401 -2.64 17.08 21.02
N PRO A 402 -2.91 18.17 20.28
CA PRO A 402 -3.46 19.42 20.82
C PRO A 402 -4.79 19.25 21.58
N ARG A 403 -5.60 18.27 21.18
CA ARG A 403 -6.91 17.95 21.79
C ARG A 403 -6.87 16.77 22.77
N MET A 404 -5.68 16.38 23.26
CA MET A 404 -5.51 15.20 24.12
C MET A 404 -6.38 15.23 25.39
N LYS A 405 -6.61 16.40 25.98
CA LYS A 405 -7.49 16.53 27.17
C LYS A 405 -8.94 16.13 26.89
N GLU A 406 -9.45 16.39 25.69
CA GLU A 406 -10.81 15.98 25.30
C GLU A 406 -10.85 14.48 25.03
N ILE A 407 -9.80 13.94 24.41
CA ILE A 407 -9.61 12.51 24.14
C ILE A 407 -9.57 11.73 25.44
N ASP A 408 -8.74 12.14 26.41
CA ASP A 408 -8.62 11.50 27.73
C ASP A 408 -9.98 11.46 28.44
N LYS A 409 -10.71 12.58 28.47
CA LYS A 409 -12.04 12.66 29.07
C LYS A 409 -13.06 11.73 28.40
N MET A 410 -12.96 11.53 27.09
CA MET A 410 -13.83 10.60 26.37
C MET A 410 -13.50 9.14 26.71
N LEU A 411 -12.22 8.84 26.94
CA LEU A 411 -11.74 7.51 27.29
C LEU A 411 -12.01 7.14 28.76
N GLU A 412 -12.12 8.09 29.68
CA GLU A 412 -12.44 7.88 31.11
C GLU A 412 -13.78 7.11 31.35
N GLY A 413 -14.69 7.09 30.37
CA GLY A 413 -15.96 6.35 30.44
C GLY A 413 -15.89 4.88 29.99
N TYR A 414 -14.72 4.40 29.54
CA TYR A 414 -14.54 3.07 28.96
C TYR A 414 -13.85 2.13 29.93
N SER A 415 -14.44 0.96 30.23
CA SER A 415 -13.81 -0.08 31.05
C SER A 415 -13.11 -1.12 30.15
N PRO A 416 -11.77 -1.13 30.05
CA PRO A 416 -11.06 -2.11 29.24
C PRO A 416 -11.08 -3.51 29.87
N ASP A 417 -11.14 -4.55 29.03
CA ASP A 417 -10.92 -5.93 29.48
C ASP A 417 -9.44 -6.13 29.82
N THR A 418 -9.14 -6.26 31.11
CA THR A 418 -7.77 -6.39 31.63
C THR A 418 -7.14 -7.76 31.31
N ASN A 419 -7.91 -8.72 30.78
CA ASN A 419 -7.40 -10.03 30.39
C ASN A 419 -6.42 -9.99 29.19
N GLU A 420 -6.35 -8.89 28.44
CA GLU A 420 -5.45 -8.75 27.28
C GLU A 420 -4.03 -8.26 27.64
N VAL A 421 -3.81 -7.72 28.85
CA VAL A 421 -2.50 -7.24 29.31
C VAL A 421 -1.86 -8.23 30.28
N THR A 422 -1.02 -9.11 29.73
CA THR A 422 -0.32 -10.16 30.47
C THR A 422 1.01 -9.71 31.08
N LEU A 423 1.36 -8.42 31.05
CA LEU A 423 2.52 -7.93 31.76
C LEU A 423 2.11 -7.65 33.22
N ASP A 424 2.79 -8.26 34.19
CA ASP A 424 2.61 -7.94 35.61
C ASP A 424 3.30 -6.59 35.92
N ILE A 425 2.72 -5.54 35.35
CA ILE A 425 2.93 -4.14 35.70
C ILE A 425 1.74 -3.71 36.57
N ASP A 426 1.92 -2.66 37.36
CA ASP A 426 0.89 -2.13 38.27
C ASP A 426 -0.45 -1.95 37.53
N GLU A 427 -1.60 -2.15 38.18
CA GLU A 427 -2.91 -2.07 37.51
C GLU A 427 -3.11 -0.71 36.81
N GLU A 428 -2.55 0.35 37.39
CA GLU A 428 -2.51 1.70 36.83
C GLU A 428 -1.72 1.78 35.50
N GLU A 429 -0.66 0.98 35.34
CA GLU A 429 0.17 0.93 34.13
C GLU A 429 -0.40 -0.01 33.06
N LYS A 430 -1.16 -1.05 33.46
CA LYS A 430 -2.00 -1.84 32.55
C LYS A 430 -3.12 -1.01 31.96
N GLU A 431 -3.81 -0.25 32.81
CA GLU A 431 -4.83 0.72 32.40
C GLU A 431 -4.22 1.77 31.46
N THR A 432 -3.11 2.40 31.82
CA THR A 432 -2.46 3.43 30.96
C THR A 432 -2.08 2.90 29.57
N ASN A 433 -1.56 1.67 29.48
CA ASN A 433 -1.27 1.03 28.19
C ASN A 433 -2.55 0.67 27.41
N LEU A 434 -3.62 0.24 28.10
CA LEU A 434 -4.92 -0.07 27.49
C LEU A 434 -5.67 1.18 27.04
N TYR A 435 -5.56 2.30 27.76
CA TYR A 435 -6.19 3.59 27.43
C TYR A 435 -5.50 4.28 26.26
N ARG A 436 -4.17 4.09 26.11
CA ARG A 436 -3.35 4.77 25.09
C ARG A 436 -2.95 3.89 23.91
N HIS A 437 -3.79 2.92 23.55
CA HIS A 437 -3.68 2.29 22.23
C HIS A 437 -3.94 3.33 21.15
N SER A 438 -3.08 3.38 20.13
CA SER A 438 -3.20 4.33 19.01
C SER A 438 -4.59 4.31 18.37
N GLU A 439 -5.17 3.12 18.21
CA GLU A 439 -6.50 2.93 17.63
C GLU A 439 -7.59 3.55 18.50
N LYS A 440 -7.50 3.41 19.83
CA LYS A 440 -8.45 4.01 20.76
C LYS A 440 -8.34 5.53 20.80
N LEU A 441 -7.12 6.06 20.76
CA LEU A 441 -6.89 7.51 20.67
C LEU A 441 -7.51 8.07 19.38
N ALA A 442 -7.29 7.40 18.25
CA ALA A 442 -7.87 7.78 16.97
C ALA A 442 -9.41 7.69 16.97
N ILE A 443 -10.00 6.60 17.50
CA ILE A 443 -11.46 6.43 17.60
C ILE A 443 -12.07 7.50 18.51
N ALA A 444 -11.51 7.72 19.70
CA ALA A 444 -12.00 8.74 20.63
C ALA A 444 -11.94 10.13 19.99
N PHE A 445 -10.84 10.47 19.34
CA PHE A 445 -10.74 11.71 18.58
C PHE A 445 -11.80 11.82 17.48
N GLY A 446 -11.99 10.78 16.68
CA GLY A 446 -13.03 10.72 15.64
C GLY A 446 -14.43 10.93 16.19
N MET A 447 -14.75 10.33 17.33
CA MET A 447 -16.06 10.52 18.00
C MET A 447 -16.26 11.94 18.50
N ILE A 448 -15.20 12.60 18.99
CA ILE A 448 -15.27 14.01 19.41
C ILE A 448 -15.52 14.90 18.19
N CYS A 449 -14.84 14.66 17.07
CA CYS A 449 -15.01 15.44 15.84
C CYS A 449 -16.38 15.23 15.19
N THR A 450 -16.98 14.04 15.32
CA THR A 450 -18.30 13.71 14.75
C THR A 450 -19.48 14.00 15.68
N SER A 451 -19.23 14.33 16.96
CA SER A 451 -20.29 14.67 17.91
C SER A 451 -20.96 16.00 17.52
N PRO A 452 -22.30 16.15 17.62
CA PRO A 452 -23.04 17.35 17.16
C PRO A 452 -22.81 18.64 17.96
N ALA A 453 -21.66 18.81 18.61
CA ALA A 453 -21.37 19.93 19.49
C ALA A 453 -20.70 21.14 18.79
N ASN A 454 -20.24 20.98 17.54
CA ASN A 454 -19.52 22.04 16.81
C ASN A 454 -20.36 22.77 15.74
N THR A 455 -21.68 22.55 15.67
CA THR A 455 -22.61 23.47 14.99
C THR A 455 -23.17 24.46 16.01
N ASN A 456 -22.48 25.57 16.24
CA ASN A 456 -23.06 26.79 16.81
C ASN A 456 -22.51 28.02 16.09
#